data_AF-A0A0G1D5W7-F1
#
_entry.id   AF-A0A0G1D5W7-F1
#
_cell.length_a   1.000
_cell.length_b   1.000
_cell.length_c   1.000
_cell.angle_alpha   90.00
_cell.angle_beta   90.00
_cell.angle_gamma   90.00
#
_symmetry.space_group_name_H-M   'P 1'
#
loop_
_entity.id
_entity.type
_entity.pdbx_description
1 polymer ?
#
loop_
_entity_poly.entity_id
_entity_poly.type
_entity_poly.pdbx_seq_one_letter_code
_entity_poly.pdbx_strand_id
1 'polypeptide(L)'
;MFVNKKSIQSKSGRIIWLGIFLSYILVGVGVYLWQSSIVKEGKKEQENIVNKTLLQQNKLLQEAMLLQKDTQAQLEKIKNNEIDLNTVKIGDKLANGMTVGNILKEGEKKFVEFTGSIVVSGDFNYFNLKKSDDPFSAYYGKICLQPDKESLIKIPKIESESIPLCFSNVDIAKNRFGPPGNQGKAIVAIDNFRLRLGDAFPFDEAELIKTIEIIK
;
A
#
# COMPACT_ATOMS: atom_id res chain seq x y z
N MET A 1 77.97 -47.17 -80.80
CA MET A 1 77.34 -48.04 -79.79
C MET A 1 76.77 -47.14 -78.70
N PHE A 2 75.45 -46.90 -78.70
CA PHE A 2 74.76 -46.05 -77.72
C PHE A 2 73.99 -46.95 -76.76
N VAL A 3 74.33 -46.93 -75.47
CA VAL A 3 73.59 -47.65 -74.42
C VAL A 3 72.61 -46.68 -73.77
N ASN A 4 71.33 -46.97 -73.94
CA ASN A 4 70.18 -46.21 -73.48
C ASN A 4 69.86 -46.58 -72.01
N LYS A 5 69.93 -45.62 -71.08
CA LYS A 5 69.61 -45.82 -69.65
C LYS A 5 68.15 -45.41 -69.39
N LYS A 6 67.25 -46.39 -69.32
CA LYS A 6 65.87 -46.18 -68.82
C LYS A 6 65.89 -45.94 -67.32
N SER A 7 65.44 -44.75 -66.87
CA SER A 7 65.19 -44.46 -65.46
C SER A 7 63.87 -45.08 -65.01
N ILE A 8 63.93 -45.98 -64.04
CA ILE A 8 62.77 -46.53 -63.34
C ILE A 8 62.39 -45.52 -62.25
N GLN A 9 61.40 -44.65 -62.53
CA GLN A 9 60.77 -43.84 -61.49
C GLN A 9 59.91 -44.75 -60.58
N SER A 10 60.24 -44.77 -59.30
CA SER A 10 59.58 -45.62 -58.30
C SER A 10 58.14 -45.11 -58.04
N LYS A 11 57.16 -46.02 -58.18
CA LYS A 11 55.73 -45.76 -57.89
C LYS A 11 55.43 -45.64 -56.38
N SER A 12 56.39 -45.90 -55.48
CA SER A 12 56.17 -45.94 -54.04
C SER A 12 56.09 -44.56 -53.38
N GLY A 13 56.62 -43.50 -54.01
CA GLY A 13 56.56 -42.13 -53.45
C GLY A 13 55.17 -41.48 -53.46
N ARG A 14 54.27 -41.88 -54.38
CA ARG A 14 52.92 -41.29 -54.51
C ARG A 14 51.93 -41.75 -53.43
N ILE A 15 52.07 -42.99 -52.94
CA ILE A 15 51.17 -43.56 -51.93
C ILE A 15 51.46 -42.94 -50.55
N ILE A 16 52.74 -42.71 -50.24
CA ILE A 16 53.17 -42.07 -48.99
C ILE A 16 52.69 -40.61 -48.93
N TRP A 17 52.78 -39.88 -50.05
CA TRP A 17 52.28 -38.51 -50.14
C TRP A 17 50.76 -38.42 -49.97
N LEU A 18 49.99 -39.35 -50.56
CA LEU A 18 48.53 -39.42 -50.39
C LEU A 18 48.13 -39.72 -48.93
N GLY A 19 48.85 -40.63 -48.26
CA GLY A 19 48.60 -40.94 -46.84
C GLY A 19 48.85 -39.76 -45.91
N ILE A 20 49.93 -39.00 -46.15
CA ILE A 20 50.23 -37.77 -45.39
C ILE A 20 49.17 -36.70 -45.66
N PHE A 21 48.76 -36.52 -46.92
CA PHE A 21 47.74 -35.53 -47.27
C PHE A 21 46.37 -35.83 -46.64
N LEU A 22 45.96 -37.11 -46.63
CA LEU A 22 44.74 -37.55 -45.97
C LEU A 22 44.79 -37.39 -44.45
N SER A 23 45.95 -37.59 -43.81
CA SER A 23 46.07 -37.37 -42.36
C SER A 23 45.93 -35.88 -42.00
N TYR A 24 46.50 -34.97 -42.80
CA TYR A 24 46.33 -33.53 -42.61
C TYR A 24 44.88 -33.08 -42.76
N ILE A 25 44.13 -33.64 -43.73
CA ILE A 25 42.71 -33.32 -43.90
C ILE A 25 41.89 -33.79 -42.70
N LEU A 26 42.13 -35.01 -42.20
CA LEU A 26 41.42 -35.54 -41.03
C LEU A 26 41.69 -34.73 -39.76
N VAL A 27 42.94 -34.32 -39.54
CA VAL A 27 43.30 -33.46 -38.40
C VAL A 27 42.64 -32.08 -38.53
N GLY A 28 42.63 -31.49 -39.73
CA GLY A 28 41.98 -30.19 -39.99
C GLY A 28 40.48 -30.21 -39.74
N VAL A 29 39.77 -31.25 -40.18
CA VAL A 29 38.33 -31.41 -39.94
C VAL A 29 38.04 -31.64 -38.46
N GLY A 30 38.87 -32.42 -37.76
CA GLY A 30 38.76 -32.64 -36.31
C GLY A 30 38.89 -31.34 -35.51
N VAL A 31 39.88 -30.51 -35.83
CA VAL A 31 40.08 -29.21 -35.17
C VAL A 31 38.92 -28.26 -35.45
N TYR A 32 38.40 -28.22 -36.68
CA TYR A 32 37.26 -27.38 -37.04
C TYR A 32 35.98 -27.79 -36.30
N LEU A 33 35.69 -29.09 -36.21
CA LEU A 33 34.53 -29.59 -35.47
C LEU A 33 34.63 -29.32 -33.96
N TRP A 34 35.84 -29.47 -33.38
CA TRP A 34 36.08 -29.16 -31.98
C TRP A 34 35.90 -27.66 -31.68
N GLN A 35 36.46 -26.77 -32.51
CA GLN A 35 36.24 -25.32 -32.41
C GLN A 35 34.76 -24.95 -32.57
N SER A 36 34.05 -25.56 -33.53
CA SER A 36 32.62 -25.32 -33.71
C SER A 36 31.79 -25.78 -32.50
N SER A 37 32.20 -26.83 -31.80
CA SER A 37 31.51 -27.31 -30.58
C SER A 37 31.67 -26.32 -29.43
N ILE A 38 32.89 -25.82 -29.20
CA ILE A 38 33.17 -24.82 -28.16
C ILE A 38 32.38 -23.53 -28.37
N VAL A 39 32.29 -23.05 -29.62
CA VAL A 39 31.52 -21.84 -29.95
C VAL A 39 30.01 -22.04 -29.72
N LYS A 40 29.47 -23.23 -30.00
CA LYS A 40 28.05 -23.55 -29.76
C LYS A 40 27.73 -23.67 -28.27
N GLU A 41 28.61 -24.29 -27.49
CA GLU A 41 28.45 -24.38 -26.03
C GLU A 41 28.55 -23.01 -25.36
N GLY A 42 29.53 -22.19 -25.76
CA GLY A 42 29.66 -20.82 -25.25
C GLY A 42 28.45 -19.94 -25.55
N LYS A 43 27.83 -20.08 -26.74
CA LYS A 43 26.57 -19.37 -27.06
C LYS A 43 25.39 -19.81 -26.18
N LYS A 44 25.23 -21.11 -25.96
CA LYS A 44 24.16 -21.64 -25.09
C LYS A 44 24.34 -21.19 -23.63
N GLU A 45 25.58 -21.15 -23.16
CA GLU A 45 25.88 -20.69 -21.81
C GLU A 45 25.60 -19.19 -21.66
N GLN A 46 25.98 -18.37 -22.65
CA GLN A 46 25.63 -16.94 -22.69
C GLN A 46 24.12 -16.72 -22.73
N GLU A 47 23.38 -17.44 -23.57
CA GLU A 47 21.91 -17.35 -23.62
C GLU A 47 21.27 -17.73 -22.28
N ASN A 48 21.80 -18.76 -21.61
CA ASN A 48 21.30 -19.18 -20.29
C ASN A 48 21.58 -18.12 -19.21
N ILE A 49 22.77 -17.49 -19.22
CA ILE A 49 23.10 -16.38 -18.33
C ILE A 49 22.14 -15.20 -18.57
N VAL A 50 21.97 -14.79 -19.83
CA VAL A 50 21.07 -13.68 -20.20
C VAL A 50 19.64 -13.97 -19.75
N ASN A 51 19.12 -15.18 -19.99
CA ASN A 51 17.77 -15.56 -19.58
C ASN A 51 17.59 -15.56 -18.06
N LYS A 52 18.59 -16.03 -17.30
CA LYS A 52 18.57 -15.96 -15.83
C LYS A 52 18.60 -14.53 -15.33
N THR A 53 19.44 -13.67 -15.91
CA THR A 53 19.51 -12.25 -15.55
C THR A 53 18.19 -11.54 -15.86
N LEU A 54 17.60 -11.79 -17.03
CA LEU A 54 16.31 -11.22 -17.42
C LEU A 54 15.18 -11.64 -16.46
N LEU A 55 15.14 -12.93 -16.10
CA LEU A 55 14.17 -13.44 -15.14
C LEU A 55 14.32 -12.77 -13.77
N GLN A 56 15.55 -12.55 -13.33
CA GLN A 56 15.83 -11.89 -12.05
C GLN A 56 15.45 -10.40 -12.08
N GLN A 57 15.73 -9.70 -13.18
CA GLN A 57 15.29 -8.32 -13.38
C GLN A 57 13.76 -8.19 -13.37
N ASN A 58 13.05 -9.11 -14.03
CA ASN A 58 11.59 -9.11 -14.04
C ASN A 58 10.99 -9.34 -12.64
N LYS A 59 11.59 -10.21 -11.82
CA LYS A 59 11.16 -10.40 -10.42
C LYS A 59 11.35 -9.12 -9.59
N LEU A 60 12.53 -8.49 -9.69
CA LEU A 60 12.82 -7.24 -8.99
C LEU A 60 11.87 -6.11 -9.42
N LEU A 61 11.52 -6.05 -10.71
CA LEU A 61 10.56 -5.07 -11.22
C LEU A 61 9.15 -5.28 -10.64
N GLN A 62 8.70 -6.54 -10.54
CA GLN A 62 7.41 -6.87 -9.93
C GLN A 62 7.36 -6.50 -8.44
N GLU A 63 8.43 -6.81 -7.69
CA GLU A 63 8.56 -6.43 -6.27
C GLU A 63 8.53 -4.91 -6.09
N ALA A 64 9.25 -4.16 -6.94
CA ALA A 64 9.24 -2.70 -6.90
C ALA A 64 7.85 -2.10 -7.22
N MET A 65 7.13 -2.66 -8.20
CA MET A 65 5.77 -2.22 -8.52
C MET A 65 4.79 -2.48 -7.37
N LEU A 66 4.91 -3.62 -6.68
CA LEU A 66 4.10 -3.94 -5.50
C LEU A 66 4.36 -2.93 -4.37
N LEU A 67 5.63 -2.67 -4.08
CA LEU A 67 6.04 -1.72 -3.05
C LEU A 67 5.54 -0.29 -3.34
N GLN A 68 5.57 0.12 -4.62
CA GLN A 68 5.03 1.41 -5.05
C GLN A 68 3.51 1.50 -4.82
N LYS A 69 2.76 0.43 -5.14
CA LYS A 69 1.32 0.37 -4.94
C LYS A 69 0.96 0.46 -3.44
N ASP A 70 1.69 -0.25 -2.60
CA ASP A 70 1.49 -0.21 -1.14
C ASP A 70 1.80 1.18 -0.58
N THR A 71 2.85 1.81 -1.08
CA THR A 71 3.22 3.19 -0.69
C THR A 71 2.13 4.18 -1.09
N GLN A 72 1.55 4.06 -2.29
CA GLN A 72 0.45 4.92 -2.75
C GLN A 72 -0.81 4.72 -1.89
N ALA A 73 -1.17 3.48 -1.57
CA ALA A 73 -2.31 3.18 -0.72
C ALA A 73 -2.14 3.77 0.70
N GLN A 74 -0.94 3.69 1.28
CA GLN A 74 -0.64 4.32 2.56
C GLN A 74 -0.74 5.86 2.50
N LEU A 75 -0.29 6.46 1.40
CA LEU A 75 -0.38 7.91 1.19
C LEU A 75 -1.83 8.40 1.08
N GLU A 76 -2.70 7.65 0.42
CA GLU A 76 -4.14 7.94 0.36
C GLU A 76 -4.81 7.81 1.72
N LYS A 77 -4.46 6.79 2.52
CA LYS A 77 -4.96 6.63 3.89
C LYS A 77 -4.58 7.83 4.78
N ILE A 78 -3.33 8.25 4.71
CA ILE A 78 -2.84 9.44 5.45
C ILE A 78 -3.62 10.69 5.03
N LYS A 79 -3.80 10.92 3.71
CA LYS A 79 -4.56 12.07 3.21
C LYS A 79 -6.02 12.07 3.69
N ASN A 80 -6.60 10.89 3.89
CA ASN A 80 -7.98 10.72 4.30
C ASN A 80 -8.17 10.66 5.83
N ASN A 81 -7.11 10.85 6.63
CA ASN A 81 -7.10 10.64 8.08
C ASN A 81 -7.66 9.25 8.48
N GLU A 82 -7.43 8.26 7.64
CA GLU A 82 -7.79 6.87 7.89
C GLU A 82 -6.69 6.18 8.69
N ILE A 83 -7.11 5.40 9.68
CA ILE A 83 -6.23 4.85 10.71
C ILE A 83 -6.31 3.34 10.66
N ASP A 84 -5.15 2.72 10.51
CA ASP A 84 -5.01 1.28 10.63
C ASP A 84 -4.72 0.90 12.09
N LEU A 85 -5.69 0.22 12.69
CA LEU A 85 -5.63 -0.26 14.07
C LEU A 85 -4.46 -1.19 14.38
N ASN A 86 -3.90 -1.86 13.37
CA ASN A 86 -2.79 -2.78 13.57
C ASN A 86 -1.44 -2.05 13.69
N THR A 87 -1.38 -0.80 13.22
CA THR A 87 -0.13 -0.04 13.08
C THR A 87 -0.11 1.24 13.90
N VAL A 88 -1.28 1.78 14.28
CA VAL A 88 -1.42 3.03 15.04
C VAL A 88 -0.70 2.99 16.39
N LYS A 89 0.00 4.07 16.73
CA LYS A 89 0.74 4.27 17.98
C LYS A 89 0.45 5.63 18.61
N ILE A 90 0.60 5.69 19.92
CA ILE A 90 0.56 6.96 20.66
C ILE A 90 1.67 7.88 20.13
N GLY A 91 1.32 9.12 19.83
CA GLY A 91 2.21 10.12 19.23
C GLY A 91 2.16 10.20 17.70
N ASP A 92 1.47 9.28 17.02
CA ASP A 92 1.30 9.35 15.57
C ASP A 92 0.50 10.60 15.20
N LYS A 93 0.92 11.27 14.11
CA LYS A 93 0.27 12.49 13.60
C LYS A 93 -0.53 12.18 12.35
N LEU A 94 -1.74 12.73 12.31
CA LEU A 94 -2.64 12.69 11.17
C LEU A 94 -2.42 13.90 10.25
N ALA A 95 -2.90 13.83 9.01
CA ALA A 95 -2.75 14.90 8.03
C ALA A 95 -3.49 16.19 8.41
N ASN A 96 -4.56 16.07 9.19
CA ASN A 96 -5.29 17.20 9.78
C ASN A 96 -4.56 17.88 10.96
N GLY A 97 -3.39 17.38 11.39
CA GLY A 97 -2.63 17.90 12.52
C GLY A 97 -2.98 17.32 13.89
N MET A 98 -4.02 16.47 13.99
CA MET A 98 -4.32 15.74 15.21
C MET A 98 -3.23 14.70 15.52
N THR A 99 -3.05 14.42 16.80
CA THR A 99 -2.09 13.43 17.30
C THR A 99 -2.82 12.36 18.11
N VAL A 100 -2.46 11.09 17.90
CA VAL A 100 -2.95 9.98 18.75
C VAL A 100 -2.46 10.21 20.17
N GLY A 101 -3.37 10.56 21.07
CA GLY A 101 -3.07 10.80 22.47
C GLY A 101 -3.06 9.52 23.28
N ASN A 102 -4.01 8.62 23.01
CA ASN A 102 -4.19 7.42 23.82
C ASN A 102 -4.85 6.29 23.03
N ILE A 103 -4.57 5.05 23.43
CA ILE A 103 -5.21 3.84 22.90
C ILE A 103 -5.72 3.05 24.12
N LEU A 104 -6.99 3.23 24.44
CA LEU A 104 -7.61 2.66 25.62
C LEU A 104 -8.28 1.32 25.30
N LYS A 105 -8.15 0.37 26.24
CA LYS A 105 -8.92 -0.87 26.28
C LYS A 105 -9.67 -0.92 27.61
N GLU A 106 -10.93 -0.50 27.61
CA GLU A 106 -11.81 -0.55 28.77
C GLU A 106 -12.71 -1.79 28.67
N GLY A 107 -12.25 -2.90 29.24
CA GLY A 107 -12.94 -4.19 29.13
C GLY A 107 -13.02 -4.66 27.67
N GLU A 108 -14.24 -4.85 27.15
CA GLU A 108 -14.47 -5.21 25.75
C GLU A 108 -14.42 -4.00 24.80
N LYS A 109 -14.48 -2.78 25.33
CA LYS A 109 -14.49 -1.55 24.52
C LYS A 109 -13.07 -1.10 24.28
N LYS A 110 -12.77 -0.73 23.04
CA LYS A 110 -11.49 -0.11 22.71
C LYS A 110 -11.75 1.25 22.08
N PHE A 111 -10.93 2.22 22.44
CA PHE A 111 -11.02 3.59 21.95
C PHE A 111 -9.65 4.07 21.50
N VAL A 112 -9.65 4.90 20.46
CA VAL A 112 -8.47 5.70 20.11
C VAL A 112 -8.82 7.15 20.37
N GLU A 113 -8.03 7.82 21.21
CA GLU A 113 -8.19 9.23 21.53
C GLU A 113 -7.19 10.05 20.71
N PHE A 114 -7.68 11.16 20.16
CA PHE A 114 -6.93 12.11 19.37
C PHE A 114 -6.98 13.47 20.01
N THR A 115 -5.85 14.14 20.03
CA THR A 115 -5.69 15.51 20.54
C THR A 115 -5.33 16.44 19.38
N GLY A 116 -5.82 17.67 19.42
CA GLY A 116 -5.63 18.66 18.37
C GLY A 116 -6.97 19.16 17.85
N SER A 117 -7.10 20.47 17.75
CA SER A 117 -8.36 21.09 17.35
C SER A 117 -8.52 21.18 15.83
N ILE A 118 -9.70 20.80 15.35
CA ILE A 118 -10.10 20.96 13.95
C ILE A 118 -11.46 21.66 13.85
N VAL A 119 -11.72 22.25 12.68
CA VAL A 119 -13.02 22.86 12.36
C VAL A 119 -13.79 21.95 11.41
N VAL A 120 -15.01 21.62 11.80
CA VAL A 120 -15.93 20.75 11.05
C VAL A 120 -17.30 21.41 10.92
N SER A 121 -17.97 21.10 9.82
CA SER A 121 -19.34 21.47 9.52
C SER A 121 -20.21 20.23 9.43
N GLY A 122 -21.50 20.37 9.70
CA GLY A 122 -22.45 19.28 9.56
C GLY A 122 -23.86 19.61 10.02
N ASP A 123 -24.75 18.64 9.87
CA ASP A 123 -26.11 18.69 10.41
C ASP A 123 -26.08 18.24 11.87
N PHE A 124 -26.53 19.08 12.80
CA PHE A 124 -26.64 18.69 14.21
C PHE A 124 -28.08 18.32 14.57
N ASN A 125 -28.21 17.40 15.54
CA ASN A 125 -29.48 17.04 16.15
C ASN A 125 -29.29 16.87 17.67
N TYR A 126 -30.15 17.52 18.45
CA TYR A 126 -30.26 17.30 19.89
C TYR A 126 -31.36 16.26 20.19
N PHE A 127 -30.94 15.02 20.41
CA PHE A 127 -31.83 13.89 20.65
C PHE A 127 -32.56 13.96 22.00
N ASN A 128 -33.89 13.93 21.95
CA ASN A 128 -34.80 13.97 23.10
C ASN A 128 -35.69 12.71 23.23
N LEU A 129 -35.32 11.60 22.59
CA LEU A 129 -36.17 10.41 22.57
C LEU A 129 -35.93 9.55 23.81
N LYS A 130 -36.93 9.54 24.70
CA LYS A 130 -36.89 8.88 26.03
C LYS A 130 -37.49 7.46 26.02
N LYS A 131 -37.79 6.87 24.85
CA LYS A 131 -38.45 5.57 24.76
C LYS A 131 -37.43 4.44 24.91
N SER A 132 -37.70 3.52 25.84
CA SER A 132 -36.79 2.41 26.23
C SER A 132 -36.51 1.41 25.11
N ASP A 133 -37.35 1.38 24.07
CA ASP A 133 -37.31 0.35 23.03
C ASP A 133 -36.78 0.91 21.69
N ASP A 134 -36.27 2.14 21.71
CA ASP A 134 -35.73 2.80 20.52
C ASP A 134 -34.24 2.44 20.34
N PRO A 135 -33.80 1.96 19.17
CA PRO A 135 -32.38 1.80 18.85
C PRO A 135 -31.57 3.09 19.02
N PHE A 136 -32.22 4.27 19.04
CA PHE A 136 -31.59 5.56 19.29
C PHE A 136 -31.52 5.96 20.78
N SER A 137 -31.92 5.09 21.72
CA SER A 137 -31.83 5.35 23.16
C SER A 137 -30.41 5.71 23.62
N ALA A 138 -29.38 5.16 22.97
CA ALA A 138 -27.97 5.52 23.22
C ALA A 138 -27.66 7.01 22.97
N TYR A 139 -28.46 7.69 22.14
CA TYR A 139 -28.32 9.11 21.85
C TYR A 139 -29.10 10.00 22.80
N TYR A 140 -29.89 9.46 23.73
CA TYR A 140 -30.73 10.27 24.61
C TYR A 140 -29.90 11.31 25.38
N GLY A 141 -30.28 12.58 25.24
CA GLY A 141 -29.58 13.69 25.89
C GLY A 141 -28.28 14.11 25.21
N LYS A 142 -27.89 13.47 24.10
CA LYS A 142 -26.70 13.81 23.31
C LYS A 142 -27.06 14.81 22.21
N ILE A 143 -26.07 15.64 21.89
CA ILE A 143 -26.09 16.50 20.71
C ILE A 143 -25.05 15.94 19.78
N CYS A 144 -25.47 15.52 18.59
CA CYS A 144 -24.57 14.91 17.63
C CYS A 144 -24.61 15.67 16.32
N LEU A 145 -23.44 15.75 15.70
CA LEU A 145 -23.18 16.36 14.42
C LEU A 145 -22.93 15.24 13.41
N GLN A 146 -23.70 15.21 12.33
CA GLN A 146 -23.39 14.43 11.14
C GLN A 146 -22.47 15.28 10.26
N PRO A 147 -21.16 15.00 10.18
CA PRO A 147 -20.24 15.86 9.45
C PRO A 147 -20.53 15.82 7.95
N ASP A 148 -20.40 16.97 7.28
CA ASP A 148 -20.50 17.04 5.82
C ASP A 148 -19.33 16.28 5.15
N LYS A 149 -19.46 15.95 3.87
CA LYS A 149 -18.40 15.25 3.10
C LYS A 149 -17.02 15.91 3.21
N GLU A 150 -16.97 17.24 3.20
CA GLU A 150 -15.73 18.02 3.33
C GLU A 150 -15.14 17.99 4.74
N SER A 151 -15.97 17.71 5.75
CA SER A 151 -15.55 17.58 7.14
C SER A 151 -15.18 16.15 7.49
N LEU A 152 -15.81 15.15 6.86
CA LEU A 152 -15.47 13.73 7.01
C LEU A 152 -14.02 13.41 6.59
N ILE A 153 -13.46 14.14 5.63
CA ILE A 153 -12.03 13.99 5.27
C ILE A 153 -11.10 14.53 6.35
N LYS A 154 -11.58 15.40 7.25
CA LYS A 154 -10.78 16.04 8.30
C LYS A 154 -10.86 15.30 9.62
N ILE A 155 -11.76 14.33 9.77
CA ILE A 155 -11.99 13.63 11.03
C ILE A 155 -11.25 12.28 11.00
N PRO A 156 -10.63 11.84 12.10
CA PRO A 156 -10.07 10.49 12.20
C PRO A 156 -11.13 9.42 11.92
N LYS A 157 -10.81 8.40 11.11
CA LYS A 157 -11.72 7.27 10.81
C LYS A 157 -10.96 5.95 10.68
N ILE A 158 -11.64 4.83 10.91
CA ILE A 158 -11.03 3.48 10.84
C ILE A 158 -11.57 2.67 9.66
N GLU A 159 -12.86 2.85 9.34
CA GLU A 159 -13.49 2.28 8.15
C GLU A 159 -14.37 3.34 7.48
N SER A 160 -14.84 3.08 6.25
CA SER A 160 -15.60 4.04 5.43
C SER A 160 -17.02 4.35 5.94
N GLU A 161 -17.35 4.01 7.18
CA GLU A 161 -18.67 4.27 7.74
C GLU A 161 -18.74 5.67 8.33
N SER A 162 -19.73 6.44 7.86
CA SER A 162 -19.99 7.80 8.32
C SER A 162 -20.82 7.75 9.60
N ILE A 163 -20.16 7.60 10.73
CA ILE A 163 -20.79 7.58 12.05
C ILE A 163 -21.02 9.03 12.56
N PRO A 164 -22.16 9.34 13.19
CA PRO A 164 -22.38 10.66 13.79
C PRO A 164 -21.41 10.93 14.95
N LEU A 165 -21.00 12.19 15.07
CA LEU A 165 -20.11 12.69 16.12
C LEU A 165 -20.91 13.32 17.26
N CYS A 166 -20.93 12.72 18.44
CA CYS A 166 -21.63 13.27 19.60
C CYS A 166 -20.71 14.06 20.53
N PHE A 167 -21.18 15.19 21.06
CA PHE A 167 -20.37 15.99 21.97
C PHE A 167 -20.26 15.35 23.36
N SER A 168 -19.04 15.18 23.86
CA SER A 168 -18.76 14.60 25.18
C SER A 168 -19.05 15.59 26.32
N ASN A 169 -18.80 16.88 26.10
CA ASN A 169 -19.09 17.98 27.03
C ASN A 169 -20.52 18.51 26.85
N VAL A 170 -21.50 17.64 27.14
CA VAL A 170 -22.92 17.84 26.81
C VAL A 170 -23.46 19.18 27.32
N ASP A 171 -23.11 19.64 28.53
CA ASP A 171 -23.65 20.88 29.08
C ASP A 171 -23.18 22.13 28.32
N ILE A 172 -21.94 22.12 27.82
CA ILE A 172 -21.43 23.17 26.92
C ILE A 172 -22.20 23.13 25.60
N ALA A 173 -22.39 21.94 25.04
CA ALA A 173 -23.13 21.77 23.80
C ALA A 173 -24.61 22.24 23.94
N LYS A 174 -25.30 21.88 25.03
CA LYS A 174 -26.68 22.33 25.31
C LYS A 174 -26.81 23.85 25.30
N ASN A 175 -25.89 24.53 25.97
CA ASN A 175 -25.89 25.98 26.05
C ASN A 175 -25.71 26.66 24.67
N ARG A 176 -25.07 25.97 23.71
CA ARG A 176 -24.82 26.48 22.36
C ARG A 176 -25.93 26.15 21.36
N PHE A 177 -26.40 24.91 21.38
CA PHE A 177 -27.35 24.40 20.39
C PHE A 177 -28.83 24.58 20.80
N GLY A 178 -29.08 24.91 22.07
CA GLY A 178 -30.41 25.20 22.60
C GLY A 178 -31.13 23.97 23.18
N PRO A 179 -32.47 24.02 23.33
CA PRO A 179 -33.22 22.96 23.99
C PRO A 179 -33.23 21.63 23.23
N PRO A 180 -33.52 20.51 23.92
CA PRO A 180 -33.75 19.21 23.29
C PRO A 180 -34.75 19.26 22.15
N GLY A 181 -34.46 18.58 21.04
CA GLY A 181 -35.24 18.60 19.79
C GLY A 181 -34.79 19.64 18.77
N ASN A 182 -33.86 20.53 19.12
CA ASN A 182 -33.25 21.43 18.13
C ASN A 182 -32.40 20.66 17.11
N GLN A 183 -32.50 21.09 15.86
CA GLN A 183 -31.72 20.59 14.74
C GLN A 183 -31.37 21.74 13.79
N GLY A 184 -30.37 21.54 12.95
CA GLY A 184 -29.95 22.52 11.95
C GLY A 184 -28.55 22.21 11.44
N LYS A 185 -27.93 23.17 10.75
CA LYS A 185 -26.52 23.08 10.35
C LYS A 185 -25.63 23.87 11.30
N ALA A 186 -24.41 23.41 11.51
CA ALA A 186 -23.45 24.12 12.32
C ALA A 186 -22.01 23.95 11.83
N ILE A 187 -21.22 24.98 12.09
CA ILE A 187 -19.76 24.95 11.96
C ILE A 187 -19.20 25.05 13.37
N VAL A 188 -18.40 24.08 13.77
CA VAL A 188 -17.85 23.95 15.12
C VAL A 188 -16.36 23.70 15.10
N ALA A 189 -15.67 24.18 16.13
CA ALA A 189 -14.34 23.70 16.46
C ALA A 189 -14.47 22.58 17.50
N ILE A 190 -13.83 21.45 17.22
CA ILE A 190 -13.79 20.28 18.10
C ILE A 190 -12.35 19.97 18.50
N ASP A 191 -12.18 19.27 19.61
CA ASP A 191 -10.92 18.69 20.09
C ASP A 191 -11.22 17.36 20.81
N ASN A 192 -10.19 16.69 21.32
CA ASN A 192 -10.30 15.47 22.13
C ASN A 192 -11.24 14.43 21.49
N PHE A 193 -11.00 14.14 20.21
CA PHE A 193 -11.80 13.20 19.43
C PHE A 193 -11.56 11.78 19.90
N ARG A 194 -12.62 10.99 20.06
CA ARG A 194 -12.60 9.61 20.53
C ARG A 194 -13.30 8.74 19.52
N LEU A 195 -12.51 7.90 18.87
CA LEU A 195 -12.99 6.94 17.90
C LEU A 195 -13.25 5.60 18.59
N ARG A 196 -14.45 5.05 18.44
CA ARG A 196 -14.85 3.77 19.05
C ARG A 196 -14.51 2.59 18.16
N LEU A 197 -14.02 1.50 18.75
CA LEU A 197 -13.72 0.27 18.02
C LEU A 197 -14.79 -0.78 18.30
N GLY A 198 -15.52 -1.20 17.27
CA GLY A 198 -16.53 -2.27 17.32
C GLY A 198 -17.95 -1.81 17.66
N ASP A 199 -18.88 -2.77 17.70
CA ASP A 199 -20.34 -2.55 17.66
C ASP A 199 -20.99 -2.03 18.96
N ALA A 200 -20.20 -1.69 19.98
CA ALA A 200 -20.71 -1.39 21.31
C ALA A 200 -21.53 -0.09 21.37
N PHE A 201 -21.34 0.83 20.42
CA PHE A 201 -22.09 2.09 20.37
C PHE A 201 -22.18 2.68 18.95
N PRO A 202 -23.28 3.39 18.64
CA PRO A 202 -23.52 3.87 17.28
C PRO A 202 -22.90 5.25 16.97
N PHE A 203 -22.03 5.81 17.82
CA PHE A 203 -21.48 7.16 17.63
C PHE A 203 -20.03 7.33 18.13
N ASP A 204 -19.30 8.22 17.47
CA ASP A 204 -18.00 8.74 17.94
C ASP A 204 -18.21 9.94 18.87
N GLU A 205 -17.17 10.32 19.63
CA GLU A 205 -17.26 11.45 20.55
C GLU A 205 -16.17 12.51 20.31
N ALA A 206 -16.50 13.78 20.55
CA ALA A 206 -15.50 14.86 20.62
C ALA A 206 -15.92 15.93 21.61
N GLU A 207 -14.96 16.73 22.04
CA GLU A 207 -15.22 17.90 22.85
C GLU A 207 -15.55 19.11 21.96
N LEU A 208 -16.67 19.77 22.24
CA LEU A 208 -17.01 21.04 21.61
C LEU A 208 -16.17 22.17 22.23
N ILE A 209 -15.28 22.78 21.46
CA ILE A 209 -14.51 23.94 21.91
C ILE A 209 -15.34 25.22 21.75
N LYS A 210 -15.89 25.43 20.53
CA LYS A 210 -16.77 26.56 20.25
C LYS A 210 -17.65 26.29 19.04
N THR A 211 -18.80 26.94 19.03
CA THR A 211 -19.62 27.09 17.84
C THR A 211 -19.18 28.34 17.08
N ILE A 212 -18.86 28.17 15.80
CA ILE A 212 -18.47 29.26 14.91
C ILE A 212 -19.73 29.86 14.28
N GLU A 213 -20.62 28.99 13.80
CA GLU A 213 -21.86 29.40 13.12
C GLU A 213 -22.95 28.34 13.34
N ILE A 214 -24.20 28.79 13.46
CA ILE A 214 -25.40 27.95 13.43
C ILE A 214 -26.31 28.49 12.34
N ILE A 215 -26.63 27.62 11.39
CA ILE A 215 -27.54 27.90 10.27
C ILE A 215 -28.82 27.15 10.56
N LYS A 216 -29.90 27.90 10.84
CA LYS A 216 -31.22 27.37 11.17
C LYS A 216 -32.13 27.38 9.94
#